data_AF-A0AAW9U1L3-F1
#
_entry.id   AF-A0AAW9U1L3-F1
#
_cell.length_a   1.000
_cell.length_b   1.000
_cell.length_c   1.000
_cell.angle_alpha   90.00
_cell.angle_beta   90.00
_cell.angle_gamma   90.00
#
_symmetry.space_group_name_H-M   'P 1'
#
loop_
_entity.id
_entity.type
_entity.pdbx_description
1 polymer ?
#
loop_
_entity_poly.entity_id
_entity_poly.type
_entity_poly.pdbx_seq_one_letter_code
_entity_poly.pdbx_strand_id
1 'polypeptide(L)'
;MGLYGSAPEAPDPQETASAQTATNIGTSVANNVMGNVNQVTPDGNLTYTYTTQKWKDPLSGKEYDLQVPTATQTLSQQQQAIKNQTDAAELNMATLANNQSGKLNDLLGKPIDISGAPAGGNAGAIGLPQYQQFGSGPQLQTSLGNYGNVQSSIAGAGNIQKQVADSGQIQNQLGNAGDITRSYETDFSADRQRVEDALMQRLNPQMERDRAALETRLTNQGLQPGSEAYNRAIDEANRSSTDARLGAILSAGQEQSRLAGLANQSATFQNSAQQQAYNQLLGSGQFANSAQAQQYAQNANNMQMGNSAQQQQFGQNQAQQQANNAAQQQKFGQGLAGAQFGNDALQQQYQNQNTATAGNNALQDQSFNSQQSKFNMQNQQRAQYLNELYAQRNQPINEIIGLMSGAQVNSPSFVPTQSNPMPTVDYAGLVQQDYANKMGAYNQQQGNMQSLFGGMLGFGGQLASLSDKDAKKDIKKVGGLYEYRYKGEGKNAPKRIGVMAQEVEKIRPDVVVKGSDGLRRVNYGALFNAGKRK
;
A
#
# COMPACT_ATOMS: atom_id res chain seq x y z
N MET A 1 -171.06 -5.78 38.14
CA MET A 1 -170.52 -4.68 38.96
C MET A 1 -169.38 -5.28 39.75
N GLY A 2 -168.10 -4.99 39.56
CA GLY A 2 -167.42 -3.77 39.12
C GLY A 2 -166.59 -3.28 40.31
N LEU A 3 -165.28 -3.58 40.35
CA LEU A 3 -164.27 -3.06 41.28
C LEU A 3 -162.87 -3.60 40.90
N TYR A 4 -162.28 -3.11 39.80
CA TYR A 4 -160.82 -3.13 39.61
C TYR A 4 -160.40 -1.69 39.30
N GLY A 5 -159.66 -1.06 40.21
CA GLY A 5 -159.06 0.25 39.97
C GLY A 5 -158.09 0.16 38.79
N SER A 6 -158.14 1.13 37.89
CA SER A 6 -157.23 1.26 36.76
C SER A 6 -155.78 1.35 37.23
N ALA A 7 -154.87 0.67 36.52
CA ALA A 7 -153.44 0.70 36.79
C ALA A 7 -152.90 2.14 36.72
N PRO A 8 -151.95 2.53 37.60
CA PRO A 8 -151.32 3.84 37.53
C PRO A 8 -150.61 4.05 36.19
N GLU A 9 -150.66 5.28 35.69
CA GLU A 9 -150.05 5.66 34.41
C GLU A 9 -148.52 5.51 34.48
N ALA A 10 -147.92 4.94 33.42
CA ALA A 10 -146.48 4.73 33.37
C ALA A 10 -145.76 6.09 33.33
N PRO A 11 -144.65 6.27 34.06
CA PRO A 11 -143.87 7.51 34.00
C PRO A 11 -143.39 7.78 32.57
N ASP A 12 -143.40 9.05 32.16
CA ASP A 12 -142.92 9.44 30.83
C ASP A 12 -141.44 9.00 30.66
N PRO A 13 -141.10 8.22 29.62
CA PRO A 13 -139.73 7.80 29.34
C PRO A 13 -138.74 8.96 29.19
N GLN A 14 -139.16 10.10 28.62
CA GLN A 14 -138.33 11.29 28.47
C GLN A 14 -138.06 11.97 29.83
N GLU A 15 -139.07 12.05 30.70
CA GLU A 15 -138.89 12.58 32.04
C GLU A 15 -137.95 11.69 32.86
N THR A 16 -138.13 10.37 32.77
CA THR A 16 -137.30 9.37 33.46
C THR A 16 -135.85 9.42 33.00
N ALA A 17 -135.60 9.52 31.68
CA ALA A 17 -134.25 9.68 31.13
C ALA A 17 -133.62 11.02 31.56
N SER A 18 -134.40 12.11 31.57
CA SER A 18 -133.90 13.42 32.01
C SER A 18 -133.55 13.45 33.50
N ALA A 19 -134.28 12.70 34.33
CA ALA A 19 -133.98 12.54 35.75
C ALA A 19 -132.69 11.74 35.97
N GLN A 20 -132.48 10.65 35.21
CA GLN A 20 -131.25 9.86 35.27
C GLN A 20 -130.01 10.68 34.84
N THR A 21 -130.12 11.47 33.76
CA THR A 21 -129.07 12.38 33.31
C THR A 21 -128.74 13.42 34.38
N ALA A 22 -129.76 14.00 35.03
CA ALA A 22 -129.57 14.93 36.13
C ALA A 22 -128.80 14.29 37.31
N THR A 23 -129.13 13.05 37.69
CA THR A 23 -128.43 12.31 38.74
C THR A 23 -126.99 12.00 38.37
N ASN A 24 -126.72 11.60 37.13
CA ASN A 24 -125.37 11.31 36.63
C ASN A 24 -124.49 12.56 36.61
N ILE A 25 -125.03 13.69 36.14
CA ILE A 25 -124.33 14.98 36.16
C ILE A 25 -124.09 15.43 37.60
N GLY A 26 -125.10 15.35 38.48
CA GLY A 26 -124.94 15.69 39.90
C GLY A 26 -123.87 14.84 40.60
N THR A 27 -123.80 13.55 40.29
CA THR A 27 -122.77 12.64 40.81
C THR A 27 -121.38 12.98 40.25
N SER A 28 -121.29 13.30 38.96
CA SER A 28 -120.03 13.72 38.34
C SER A 28 -119.52 15.05 38.90
N VAL A 29 -120.42 16.03 39.10
CA VAL A 29 -120.08 17.32 39.72
C VAL A 29 -119.64 17.10 41.17
N ALA A 30 -120.35 16.27 41.94
CA ALA A 30 -119.97 15.93 43.30
C ALA A 30 -118.59 15.25 43.36
N ASN A 31 -118.32 14.28 42.48
CA ASN A 31 -117.03 13.61 42.40
C ASN A 31 -115.91 14.57 41.96
N ASN A 32 -116.20 15.51 41.06
CA ASN A 32 -115.23 16.51 40.63
C ASN A 32 -114.88 17.48 41.78
N VAL A 33 -115.89 17.95 42.52
CA VAL A 33 -115.69 18.83 43.68
C VAL A 33 -114.97 18.12 44.81
N MET A 34 -115.29 16.85 45.07
CA MET A 34 -114.65 16.04 46.11
C MET A 34 -113.24 15.56 45.72
N GLY A 35 -112.97 15.36 44.42
CA GLY A 35 -111.64 14.96 43.93
C GLY A 35 -110.64 16.11 43.84
N ASN A 36 -111.13 17.33 43.64
CA ASN A 36 -110.31 18.53 43.42
C ASN A 36 -110.35 19.45 44.64
N VAL A 37 -109.84 18.95 45.77
CA VAL A 37 -109.75 19.70 47.03
C VAL A 37 -108.51 20.58 47.08
N ASN A 38 -108.64 21.75 47.71
CA ASN A 38 -107.51 22.64 47.95
C ASN A 38 -106.50 21.99 48.90
N GLN A 39 -105.21 22.12 48.59
CA GLN A 39 -104.11 21.65 49.43
C GLN A 39 -103.29 22.83 49.89
N VAL A 40 -103.04 22.91 51.20
CA VAL A 40 -102.21 23.94 51.82
C VAL A 40 -101.02 23.23 52.46
N THR A 41 -99.81 23.57 52.02
CA THR A 41 -98.56 22.96 52.51
C THR A 41 -97.56 24.06 52.90
N PRO A 42 -96.53 23.75 53.71
CA PRO A 42 -95.47 24.71 54.03
C PRO A 42 -94.72 25.24 52.79
N ASP A 43 -94.66 24.43 51.72
CA ASP A 43 -93.93 24.75 50.49
C ASP A 43 -94.78 25.51 49.46
N GLY A 44 -96.10 25.60 49.67
CA GLY A 44 -97.03 26.26 48.77
C GLY A 44 -98.46 25.72 48.85
N ASN A 45 -99.35 26.31 48.07
CA ASN A 45 -100.76 25.97 48.03
C ASN A 45 -101.19 25.55 46.62
N LEU A 46 -101.97 24.49 46.51
CA LEU A 46 -102.71 24.11 45.31
C LEU A 46 -104.19 24.45 45.54
N THR A 47 -104.71 25.43 44.80
CA THR A 47 -106.08 25.90 44.95
C THR A 47 -106.90 25.59 43.70
N TYR A 48 -108.04 24.94 43.87
CA TYR A 48 -109.03 24.72 42.83
C TYR A 48 -110.12 25.78 42.91
N THR A 49 -110.44 26.40 41.78
CA THR A 49 -111.57 27.31 41.62
C THR A 49 -112.52 26.75 40.58
N TYR A 50 -113.83 26.90 40.78
CA TYR A 50 -114.83 26.32 39.90
C TYR A 50 -115.54 27.40 39.11
N THR A 51 -115.64 27.20 37.80
CA THR A 51 -116.48 28.02 36.93
C THR A 51 -117.65 27.18 36.46
N THR A 52 -118.86 27.73 36.58
CA THR A 52 -120.07 27.07 36.11
C THR A 52 -120.24 27.29 34.61
N GLN A 53 -120.33 26.20 33.85
CA GLN A 53 -120.66 26.20 32.44
C GLN A 53 -122.00 25.48 32.24
N LYS A 54 -122.89 26.10 31.46
CA LYS A 54 -124.17 25.48 31.13
C LYS A 54 -124.00 24.46 30.01
N TRP A 55 -124.46 23.24 30.23
CA TRP A 55 -124.55 22.19 29.24
C TRP A 55 -126.01 21.86 28.97
N LYS A 56 -126.41 21.94 27.70
CA LYS A 56 -127.78 21.64 27.28
C LYS A 56 -127.87 20.19 26.82
N ASP A 57 -128.75 19.43 27.46
CA ASP A 57 -129.04 18.05 27.07
C ASP A 57 -129.69 18.04 25.68
N PRO A 58 -129.10 17.35 24.69
CA PRO A 58 -129.62 17.31 23.32
C PRO A 58 -130.94 16.53 23.20
N LEU A 59 -131.28 15.66 24.16
CA LEU A 59 -132.48 14.82 24.12
C LEU A 59 -133.67 15.48 24.83
N SER A 60 -133.43 16.11 25.99
CA SER A 60 -134.50 16.73 26.80
C SER A 60 -134.58 18.26 26.66
N GLY A 61 -133.57 18.91 26.08
CA GLY A 61 -133.48 20.36 25.94
C GLY A 61 -133.23 21.12 27.25
N LYS A 62 -133.09 20.41 28.39
CA LYS A 62 -132.81 21.00 29.71
C LYS A 62 -131.34 21.43 29.83
N GLU A 63 -131.09 22.53 30.51
CA GLU A 63 -129.74 23.01 30.81
C GLU A 63 -129.29 22.51 32.19
N TYR A 64 -128.05 22.05 32.29
CA TYR A 64 -127.39 21.58 33.49
C TYR A 64 -126.11 22.36 33.74
N ASP A 65 -125.83 22.67 35.00
CA ASP A 65 -124.62 23.37 35.40
C ASP A 65 -123.45 22.38 35.59
N LEU A 66 -122.42 22.50 34.77
CA LEU A 66 -121.16 21.78 34.89
C LEU A 66 -120.15 22.64 35.64
N GLN A 67 -119.53 22.08 36.67
CA GLN A 67 -118.43 22.73 37.38
C GLN A 67 -117.10 22.36 36.71
N VAL A 68 -116.42 23.34 36.12
CA VAL A 68 -115.09 23.18 35.54
C VAL A 68 -114.05 23.68 36.52
N PRO A 69 -113.15 22.82 37.03
CA PRO A 69 -112.10 23.21 37.97
C PRO A 69 -110.91 23.84 37.24
N THR A 70 -110.36 24.90 37.80
CA THR A 70 -109.04 25.47 37.46
C THR A 70 -108.12 25.32 38.65
N ALA A 71 -106.98 24.64 38.46
CA ALA A 71 -105.97 24.44 39.47
C ALA A 71 -104.90 25.55 39.40
N THR A 72 -104.68 26.25 40.52
CA THR A 72 -103.65 27.27 40.68
C THR A 72 -102.65 26.84 41.74
N GLN A 73 -101.39 26.65 41.34
CA GLN A 73 -100.29 26.37 42.26
C GLN A 73 -99.55 27.65 42.61
N THR A 74 -99.42 27.95 43.89
CA THR A 74 -98.62 29.06 44.41
C THR A 74 -97.52 28.50 45.30
N LEU A 75 -96.27 28.87 45.06
CA LEU A 75 -95.14 28.47 45.91
C LEU A 75 -95.04 29.40 47.13
N SER A 76 -94.47 28.92 48.22
CA SER A 76 -94.04 29.79 49.32
C SER A 76 -92.94 30.74 48.85
N GLN A 77 -92.73 31.86 49.55
CA GLN A 77 -91.69 32.83 49.18
C GLN A 77 -90.29 32.20 49.10
N GLN A 78 -89.99 31.24 49.99
CA GLN A 78 -88.71 30.53 49.99
C GLN A 78 -88.60 29.57 48.80
N GLN A 79 -89.64 28.81 48.49
CA GLN A 79 -89.65 27.90 47.33
C GLN A 79 -89.64 28.66 46.01
N GLN A 80 -90.31 29.81 45.93
CA GLN A 80 -90.23 30.71 44.78
C GLN A 80 -88.81 31.27 44.59
N ALA A 81 -88.13 31.65 45.67
CA ALA A 81 -86.74 32.10 45.60
C ALA A 81 -85.79 30.99 45.13
N ILE A 82 -85.97 29.76 45.61
CA ILE A 82 -85.22 28.58 45.15
C ILE A 82 -85.50 28.30 43.67
N LYS A 83 -86.77 28.35 43.25
CA LYS A 83 -87.15 28.14 41.86
C LYS A 83 -86.53 29.21 40.96
N ASN A 84 -86.64 30.48 41.33
CA ASN A 84 -86.02 31.58 40.59
C ASN A 84 -84.50 31.43 40.50
N GLN A 85 -83.84 31.00 41.59
CA GLN A 85 -82.40 30.76 41.60
C GLN A 85 -82.00 29.56 40.73
N THR A 86 -82.82 28.51 40.71
CA THR A 86 -82.64 27.32 39.87
C THR A 86 -82.80 27.68 38.40
N ASP A 87 -83.89 28.36 38.05
CA ASP A 87 -84.17 28.83 36.69
C ASP A 87 -83.07 29.80 36.21
N ALA A 88 -82.58 30.68 37.09
CA ALA A 88 -81.46 31.56 36.79
C ALA A 88 -80.13 30.79 36.57
N ALA A 89 -79.88 29.73 37.33
CA ALA A 89 -78.72 28.87 37.14
C ALA A 89 -78.80 28.08 35.82
N GLU A 90 -79.97 27.54 35.50
CA GLU A 90 -80.23 26.87 34.22
C GLU A 90 -80.07 27.85 33.05
N LEU A 91 -80.64 29.05 33.15
CA LEU A 91 -80.48 30.10 32.15
C LEU A 91 -79.01 30.53 31.99
N ASN A 92 -78.27 30.67 33.09
CA ASN A 92 -76.84 30.99 33.05
C ASN A 92 -76.06 29.87 32.36
N MET A 93 -76.34 28.61 32.67
CA MET A 93 -75.70 27.46 32.02
C MET A 93 -76.04 27.39 30.53
N ALA A 94 -77.30 27.61 30.14
CA ALA A 94 -77.71 27.69 28.75
C ALA A 94 -77.06 28.88 28.01
N THR A 95 -76.93 30.02 28.69
CA THR A 95 -76.24 31.21 28.16
C THR A 95 -74.75 30.96 27.99
N LEU A 96 -74.12 30.28 28.95
CA LEU A 96 -72.73 29.85 28.87
C LEU A 96 -72.55 28.86 27.70
N ALA A 97 -73.42 27.86 27.58
CA ALA A 97 -73.39 26.91 26.46
C ALA A 97 -73.55 27.62 25.11
N ASN A 98 -74.49 28.56 24.98
CA ASN A 98 -74.66 29.38 23.78
C ASN A 98 -73.40 30.21 23.47
N ASN A 99 -72.86 30.93 24.45
CA ASN A 99 -71.63 31.71 24.27
C ASN A 99 -70.42 30.85 23.89
N GLN A 100 -70.26 29.70 24.54
CA GLN A 100 -69.16 28.77 24.27
C GLN A 100 -69.33 28.10 22.89
N SER A 101 -70.55 27.75 22.50
CA SER A 101 -70.85 27.24 21.15
C SER A 101 -70.58 28.28 20.06
N GLY A 102 -70.89 29.56 20.31
CA GLY A 102 -70.56 30.67 19.41
C GLY A 102 -69.06 30.84 19.23
N LYS A 103 -68.29 30.84 20.33
CA LYS A 103 -66.82 30.87 20.28
C LYS A 103 -66.24 29.67 19.54
N LEU A 104 -66.81 28.47 19.73
CA LEU A 104 -66.39 27.26 19.02
C LEU A 104 -66.68 27.39 17.52
N ASN A 105 -67.85 27.90 17.14
CA ASN A 105 -68.21 28.14 15.74
C ASN A 105 -67.27 29.17 15.09
N ASP A 106 -66.91 30.24 15.80
CA ASP A 106 -65.94 31.23 15.34
C ASP A 106 -64.52 30.65 15.20
N LEU A 107 -64.11 29.80 16.15
CA LEU A 107 -62.82 29.12 16.13
C LEU A 107 -62.73 28.11 14.98
N LEU A 108 -63.80 27.35 14.74
CA LEU A 108 -63.87 26.35 13.67
C LEU A 108 -64.05 26.98 12.29
N GLY A 109 -64.76 28.10 12.19
CA GLY A 109 -65.01 28.83 10.95
C GLY A 109 -63.78 29.56 10.39
N LYS A 110 -62.74 29.80 11.21
CA LYS A 110 -61.47 30.38 10.74
C LYS A 110 -60.47 29.27 10.35
N PRO A 111 -59.88 29.32 9.14
CA PRO A 111 -58.80 28.41 8.76
C PRO A 111 -57.60 28.61 9.69
N ILE A 112 -56.81 27.55 9.87
CA ILE A 112 -55.61 27.58 10.70
C ILE A 112 -54.59 28.53 10.04
N ASP A 113 -54.20 29.60 10.74
CA ASP A 113 -53.18 30.53 10.28
C ASP A 113 -51.78 29.95 10.54
N ILE A 114 -51.06 29.66 9.46
CA ILE A 114 -49.69 29.13 9.49
C ILE A 114 -48.68 30.16 8.98
N SER A 115 -49.07 31.42 8.81
CA SER A 115 -48.19 32.47 8.29
C SER A 115 -47.00 32.77 9.22
N GLY A 116 -47.17 32.54 10.53
CA GLY A 116 -46.09 32.61 11.53
C GLY A 116 -45.24 31.33 11.65
N ALA A 117 -45.57 30.26 10.90
CA ALA A 117 -44.83 29.01 10.99
C ALA A 117 -43.42 29.17 10.38
N PRO A 118 -42.38 28.59 11.00
CA PRO A 118 -41.06 28.52 10.40
C PRO A 118 -41.14 27.91 8.99
N ALA A 119 -40.37 28.48 8.05
CA ALA A 119 -40.29 27.94 6.70
C ALA A 119 -39.89 26.45 6.75
N GLY A 120 -40.60 25.62 5.97
CA GLY A 120 -40.25 24.21 5.85
C GLY A 120 -38.85 24.04 5.28
N GLY A 121 -38.12 23.02 5.72
CA GLY A 121 -36.82 22.71 5.15
C GLY A 121 -36.95 22.47 3.65
N ASN A 122 -36.08 23.09 2.85
CA ASN A 122 -36.05 22.86 1.41
C ASN A 122 -35.10 21.69 1.09
N ALA A 123 -35.66 20.53 0.76
CA ALA A 123 -34.87 19.33 0.43
C ALA A 123 -34.01 19.54 -0.83
N GLY A 124 -34.47 20.35 -1.78
CA GLY A 124 -33.73 20.68 -3.00
C GLY A 124 -32.55 21.63 -2.77
N ALA A 125 -32.45 22.25 -1.58
CA ALA A 125 -31.30 23.06 -1.19
C ALA A 125 -30.15 22.21 -0.61
N ILE A 126 -30.37 20.90 -0.36
CA ILE A 126 -29.32 19.97 0.07
C ILE A 126 -28.67 19.40 -1.20
N GLY A 127 -27.57 20.02 -1.63
CA GLY A 127 -26.77 19.51 -2.74
C GLY A 127 -26.00 18.26 -2.33
N LEU A 128 -25.92 17.25 -3.21
CA LEU A 128 -25.02 16.12 -3.01
C LEU A 128 -23.55 16.61 -3.01
N PRO A 129 -22.69 16.09 -2.12
CA PRO A 129 -21.29 16.44 -2.12
C PRO A 129 -20.65 15.96 -3.44
N GLN A 130 -19.96 16.88 -4.13
CA GLN A 130 -19.12 16.53 -5.28
C GLN A 130 -17.68 16.37 -4.79
N TYR A 131 -17.15 15.16 -4.91
CA TYR A 131 -15.79 14.85 -4.47
C TYR A 131 -14.78 15.12 -5.58
N GLN A 132 -13.67 15.74 -5.20
CA GLN A 132 -12.49 15.81 -6.05
C GLN A 132 -11.87 14.42 -6.16
N GLN A 133 -11.55 14.00 -7.39
CA GLN A 133 -10.89 12.74 -7.65
C GLN A 133 -9.40 12.83 -7.27
N PHE A 134 -8.84 11.74 -6.75
CA PHE A 134 -7.40 11.64 -6.52
C PHE A 134 -6.65 11.63 -7.86
N GLY A 135 -5.56 12.39 -7.93
CA GLY A 135 -4.70 12.45 -9.12
C GLY A 135 -4.04 11.11 -9.42
N SER A 136 -3.59 10.94 -10.66
CA SER A 136 -2.73 9.81 -11.04
C SER A 136 -1.35 9.96 -10.41
N GLY A 137 -0.68 8.84 -10.10
CA GLY A 137 0.66 8.85 -9.51
C GLY A 137 1.70 9.56 -10.40
N PRO A 138 2.78 10.09 -9.81
CA PRO A 138 3.81 10.79 -10.56
C PRO A 138 4.61 9.83 -11.43
N GLN A 139 5.05 10.30 -12.61
CA GLN A 139 5.99 9.55 -13.44
C GLN A 139 7.40 9.73 -12.87
N LEU A 140 7.97 8.65 -12.34
CA LEU A 140 9.32 8.67 -11.75
C LEU A 140 10.38 8.46 -12.84
N GLN A 141 11.49 9.18 -12.72
CA GLN A 141 12.68 8.97 -13.53
C GLN A 141 13.38 7.69 -13.06
N THR A 142 13.26 6.63 -13.85
CA THR A 142 13.87 5.31 -13.57
C THR A 142 15.15 5.06 -14.37
N SER A 143 15.53 5.98 -15.26
CA SER A 143 16.73 5.90 -16.08
C SER A 143 17.63 7.11 -15.90
N LEU A 144 18.93 6.85 -15.96
CA LEU A 144 20.02 7.81 -15.82
C LEU A 144 20.64 8.00 -17.21
N GLY A 145 20.64 9.25 -17.70
CA GLY A 145 21.04 9.56 -19.09
C GLY A 145 22.53 9.38 -19.35
N ASN A 146 22.86 8.58 -20.36
CA ASN A 146 24.15 8.40 -21.05
C ASN A 146 25.42 8.94 -20.35
N TYR A 147 25.78 8.35 -19.21
CA TYR A 147 27.11 8.53 -18.61
C TYR A 147 28.07 7.68 -19.44
N GLY A 148 28.90 8.32 -20.27
CA GLY A 148 29.74 7.64 -21.26
C GLY A 148 30.56 6.48 -20.68
N ASN A 149 30.92 5.51 -21.53
CA ASN A 149 31.57 4.25 -21.14
C ASN A 149 32.85 4.45 -20.31
N VAL A 150 33.06 3.59 -19.32
CA VAL A 150 34.34 3.48 -18.59
C VAL A 150 35.42 3.05 -19.59
N GLN A 151 36.48 3.83 -19.72
CA GLN A 151 37.55 3.54 -20.65
C GLN A 151 38.42 2.41 -20.08
N SER A 152 38.38 1.22 -20.67
CA SER A 152 39.09 0.01 -20.20
C SER A 152 40.47 -0.19 -20.83
N SER A 153 40.83 0.60 -21.84
CA SER A 153 42.11 0.51 -22.54
C SER A 153 42.96 1.78 -22.41
N ILE A 154 44.23 1.62 -22.05
CA ILE A 154 45.22 2.70 -22.09
C ILE A 154 45.63 2.91 -23.56
N ALA A 155 45.19 4.00 -24.18
CA ALA A 155 45.59 4.35 -25.54
C ALA A 155 47.08 4.73 -25.58
N GLY A 156 47.81 4.26 -26.59
CA GLY A 156 49.21 4.67 -26.84
C GLY A 156 50.29 3.93 -26.06
N ALA A 157 50.00 2.80 -25.41
CA ALA A 157 51.03 1.92 -24.89
C ALA A 157 51.73 1.20 -26.07
N GLY A 158 52.77 1.83 -26.62
CA GLY A 158 53.60 1.22 -27.66
C GLY A 158 54.27 -0.07 -27.19
N ASN A 159 54.73 -0.90 -28.13
CA ASN A 159 55.43 -2.14 -27.82
C ASN A 159 56.75 -1.84 -27.08
N ILE A 160 56.97 -2.50 -25.93
CA ILE A 160 58.28 -2.50 -25.24
C ILE A 160 59.28 -3.19 -26.16
N GLN A 161 60.35 -2.49 -26.53
CA GLN A 161 61.46 -3.08 -27.29
C GLN A 161 62.18 -4.09 -26.38
N LYS A 162 62.09 -5.39 -26.71
CA LYS A 162 62.67 -6.50 -25.92
C LYS A 162 64.02 -6.98 -26.45
N GLN A 163 64.50 -6.41 -27.56
CA GLN A 163 65.74 -6.81 -28.22
C GLN A 163 66.52 -5.56 -28.66
N VAL A 164 67.83 -5.56 -28.40
CA VAL A 164 68.75 -4.57 -28.97
C VAL A 164 68.81 -4.87 -30.47
N ALA A 165 68.40 -3.93 -31.31
CA ALA A 165 68.44 -4.13 -32.76
C ALA A 165 69.89 -4.18 -33.25
N ASP A 166 70.22 -5.28 -33.91
CA ASP A 166 71.35 -5.47 -34.83
C ASP A 166 72.73 -5.04 -34.31
N SER A 167 73.25 -5.76 -33.31
CA SER A 167 74.69 -5.75 -33.07
C SER A 167 75.34 -6.65 -34.11
N GLY A 168 75.95 -6.04 -35.13
CA GLY A 168 76.65 -6.75 -36.19
C GLY A 168 77.54 -7.89 -35.67
N GLN A 169 77.68 -8.95 -36.46
CA GLN A 169 78.44 -10.15 -36.13
C GLN A 169 79.87 -9.81 -35.68
N ILE A 170 80.33 -10.37 -34.56
CA ILE A 170 81.73 -10.29 -34.13
C ILE A 170 82.57 -11.08 -35.15
N GLN A 171 83.62 -10.47 -35.69
CA GLN A 171 84.47 -11.11 -36.68
C GLN A 171 85.39 -12.14 -36.00
N ASN A 172 84.94 -13.40 -35.97
CA ASN A 172 85.66 -14.54 -35.38
C ASN A 172 86.63 -15.24 -36.35
N GLN A 173 86.83 -14.69 -37.54
CA GLN A 173 87.73 -15.24 -38.55
C GLN A 173 88.69 -14.15 -39.03
N LEU A 174 89.98 -14.33 -38.69
CA LEU A 174 91.06 -13.58 -39.32
C LEU A 174 91.17 -14.06 -40.78
N GLY A 175 91.30 -13.11 -41.71
CA GLY A 175 91.49 -13.42 -43.13
C GLY A 175 92.69 -14.34 -43.37
N ASN A 176 92.53 -15.26 -44.32
CA ASN A 176 93.45 -16.35 -44.63
C ASN A 176 94.88 -15.85 -44.89
N ALA A 177 95.77 -15.98 -43.91
CA ALA A 177 97.20 -15.84 -44.13
C ALA A 177 97.64 -17.11 -44.89
N GLY A 178 97.91 -16.99 -46.18
CA GLY A 178 98.13 -18.12 -47.09
C GLY A 178 99.09 -19.19 -46.56
N ASP A 179 98.93 -20.42 -47.08
CA ASP A 179 99.54 -21.64 -46.55
C ASP A 179 101.04 -21.52 -46.28
N ILE A 180 101.44 -21.89 -45.06
CA ILE A 180 102.84 -22.10 -44.71
C ILE A 180 103.30 -23.36 -45.46
N THR A 181 104.10 -23.19 -46.51
CA THR A 181 104.70 -24.33 -47.22
C THR A 181 105.72 -25.01 -46.30
N ARG A 182 105.31 -26.10 -45.64
CA ARG A 182 106.14 -26.91 -44.72
C ARG A 182 106.71 -28.17 -45.37
N SER A 183 106.81 -28.21 -46.69
CA SER A 183 107.39 -29.34 -47.43
C SER A 183 108.68 -28.91 -48.10
N TYR A 184 109.81 -29.25 -47.50
CA TYR A 184 111.08 -29.35 -48.22
C TYR A 184 111.19 -30.80 -48.67
N GLU A 185 111.25 -31.04 -49.99
CA GLU A 185 111.56 -32.36 -50.53
C GLU A 185 112.93 -32.78 -50.00
N THR A 186 112.94 -33.85 -49.20
CA THR A 186 114.14 -34.38 -48.54
C THR A 186 114.79 -35.49 -49.36
N ASP A 187 114.32 -35.74 -50.59
CA ASP A 187 114.80 -36.82 -51.43
C ASP A 187 115.78 -36.34 -52.51
N PHE A 188 117.04 -36.17 -52.11
CA PHE A 188 118.14 -35.86 -53.02
C PHE A 188 118.73 -37.11 -53.69
N SER A 189 118.06 -38.27 -53.61
CA SER A 189 118.57 -39.52 -54.19
C SER A 189 118.62 -39.48 -55.71
N ALA A 190 117.66 -38.80 -56.36
CA ALA A 190 117.60 -38.67 -57.82
C ALA A 190 118.72 -37.79 -58.39
N ASP A 191 119.15 -36.75 -57.65
CA ASP A 191 120.29 -35.91 -58.06
C ASP A 191 121.62 -36.64 -57.85
N ARG A 192 121.73 -37.43 -56.78
CA ARG A 192 122.88 -38.33 -56.56
C ARG A 192 123.05 -39.32 -57.71
N GLN A 193 121.96 -40.01 -58.11
CA GLN A 193 121.99 -40.98 -59.19
C GLN A 193 122.41 -40.35 -60.53
N ARG A 194 121.93 -39.15 -60.85
CA ARG A 194 122.33 -38.44 -62.07
C ARG A 194 123.81 -38.06 -62.10
N VAL A 195 124.36 -37.60 -60.97
CA VAL A 195 125.79 -37.25 -60.89
C VAL A 195 126.67 -38.51 -60.93
N GLU A 196 126.28 -39.59 -60.24
CA GLU A 196 126.95 -40.88 -60.34
C GLU A 196 126.94 -41.44 -61.77
N ASP A 197 125.78 -41.42 -62.45
CA ASP A 197 125.64 -41.92 -63.82
C ASP A 197 126.50 -41.11 -64.81
N ALA A 198 126.53 -39.78 -64.68
CA ALA A 198 127.33 -38.93 -65.56
C ALA A 198 128.84 -39.15 -65.37
N LEU A 199 129.29 -39.37 -64.12
CA LEU A 199 130.69 -39.70 -63.83
C LEU A 199 131.06 -41.09 -64.38
N MET A 200 130.16 -42.06 -64.26
CA MET A 200 130.35 -43.42 -64.75
C MET A 200 130.39 -43.52 -66.28
N GLN A 201 129.52 -42.78 -66.98
CA GLN A 201 129.57 -42.71 -68.44
C GLN A 201 130.88 -42.15 -68.97
N ARG A 202 131.59 -41.33 -68.18
CA ARG A 202 132.88 -40.74 -68.57
C ARG A 202 134.07 -41.64 -68.24
N LEU A 203 134.00 -42.40 -67.15
CA LEU A 203 135.06 -43.31 -66.71
C LEU A 203 135.06 -44.64 -67.49
N ASN A 204 133.89 -45.16 -67.85
CA ASN A 204 133.76 -46.47 -68.53
C ASN A 204 134.58 -46.62 -69.82
N PRO A 205 134.58 -45.67 -70.78
CA PRO A 205 135.32 -45.82 -72.04
C PRO A 205 136.84 -45.79 -71.87
N GLN A 206 137.33 -45.22 -70.76
CA GLN A 206 138.75 -45.20 -70.44
C GLN A 206 139.17 -46.56 -69.85
N MET A 207 138.39 -47.06 -68.89
CA MET A 207 138.65 -48.34 -68.23
C MET A 207 138.55 -49.53 -69.20
N GLU A 208 137.64 -49.46 -70.19
CA GLU A 208 137.55 -50.48 -71.24
C GLU A 208 138.78 -50.50 -72.15
N ARG A 209 139.32 -49.32 -72.50
CA ARG A 209 140.57 -49.23 -73.28
C ARG A 209 141.75 -49.80 -72.52
N ASP A 210 141.84 -49.49 -71.23
CA ASP A 210 142.91 -49.99 -70.35
C ASP A 210 142.83 -51.52 -70.20
N ARG A 211 141.61 -52.07 -70.07
CA ARG A 211 141.37 -53.52 -70.03
C ARG A 211 141.74 -54.21 -71.34
N ALA A 212 141.28 -53.70 -72.48
CA ALA A 212 141.61 -54.28 -73.79
C ALA A 212 143.13 -54.26 -74.07
N ALA A 213 143.82 -53.19 -73.66
CA ALA A 213 145.27 -53.09 -73.76
C ALA A 213 146.00 -54.08 -72.83
N LEU A 214 145.44 -54.36 -71.65
CA LEU A 214 145.95 -55.37 -70.74
C LEU A 214 145.77 -56.78 -71.30
N GLU A 215 144.59 -57.13 -71.80
CA GLU A 215 144.32 -58.44 -72.42
C GLU A 215 145.23 -58.70 -73.63
N THR A 216 145.45 -57.67 -74.45
CA THR A 216 146.39 -57.75 -75.59
C THR A 216 147.82 -57.98 -75.12
N ARG A 217 148.27 -57.32 -74.05
CA ARG A 217 149.62 -57.52 -73.49
C ARG A 217 149.80 -58.93 -72.90
N LEU A 218 148.80 -59.41 -72.16
CA LEU A 218 148.82 -60.75 -71.57
C LEU A 218 148.87 -61.82 -72.68
N THR A 219 148.08 -61.64 -73.74
CA THR A 219 148.10 -62.55 -74.90
C THR A 219 149.44 -62.53 -75.62
N ASN A 220 150.04 -61.35 -75.84
CA ASN A 220 151.37 -61.22 -76.46
C ASN A 220 152.51 -61.81 -75.61
N GLN A 221 152.31 -61.91 -74.29
CA GLN A 221 153.25 -62.58 -73.38
C GLN A 221 153.03 -64.10 -73.29
N GLY A 222 152.19 -64.66 -74.15
CA GLY A 222 151.90 -66.09 -74.20
C GLY A 222 150.93 -66.58 -73.13
N LEU A 223 150.34 -65.67 -72.34
CA LEU A 223 149.37 -66.02 -71.31
C LEU A 223 147.98 -66.08 -71.95
N GLN A 224 147.56 -67.29 -72.30
CA GLN A 224 146.24 -67.50 -72.91
C GLN A 224 145.09 -67.32 -71.90
N PRO A 225 143.93 -66.82 -72.37
CA PRO A 225 142.71 -66.76 -71.57
C PRO A 225 142.37 -68.13 -70.96
N GLY A 226 142.17 -68.19 -69.65
CA GLY A 226 141.92 -69.42 -68.89
C GLY A 226 143.12 -69.92 -68.07
N SER A 227 144.33 -69.38 -68.29
CA SER A 227 145.47 -69.62 -67.39
C SER A 227 145.31 -68.85 -66.06
N GLU A 228 145.78 -69.41 -64.96
CA GLU A 228 145.68 -68.77 -63.63
C GLU A 228 146.38 -67.41 -63.58
N ALA A 229 147.50 -67.26 -64.28
CA ALA A 229 148.22 -65.99 -64.34
C ALA A 229 147.44 -64.90 -65.08
N TYR A 230 146.72 -65.27 -66.16
CA TYR A 230 145.82 -64.36 -66.87
C TYR A 230 144.66 -63.92 -65.97
N ASN A 231 144.00 -64.88 -65.30
CA ASN A 231 142.87 -64.58 -64.42
C ASN A 231 143.28 -63.65 -63.26
N ARG A 232 144.45 -63.88 -62.65
CA ARG A 232 144.96 -63.04 -61.55
C ARG A 232 145.26 -61.61 -62.01
N ALA A 233 145.86 -61.44 -63.18
CA ALA A 233 146.18 -60.12 -63.73
C ALA A 233 144.92 -59.31 -64.07
N ILE A 234 143.88 -59.98 -64.59
CA ILE A 234 142.60 -59.35 -64.88
C ILE A 234 141.86 -58.97 -63.58
N ASP A 235 141.88 -59.84 -62.57
CA ASP A 235 141.26 -59.55 -61.27
C ASP A 235 141.90 -58.36 -60.55
N GLU A 236 143.23 -58.23 -60.60
CA GLU A 236 143.96 -57.09 -60.05
C GLU A 236 143.52 -55.76 -60.70
N ALA A 237 143.39 -55.76 -62.03
CA ALA A 237 142.97 -54.59 -62.79
C ALA A 237 141.51 -54.20 -62.50
N ASN A 238 140.62 -55.18 -62.33
CA ASN A 238 139.23 -54.95 -61.95
C ASN A 238 139.12 -54.30 -60.56
N ARG A 239 139.98 -54.68 -59.61
CA ARG A 239 140.02 -54.06 -58.26
C ARG A 239 140.48 -52.61 -58.32
N SER A 240 141.55 -52.32 -59.05
CA SER A 240 142.05 -50.95 -59.22
C SER A 240 141.00 -50.02 -59.85
N SER A 241 140.27 -50.50 -60.86
CA SER A 241 139.16 -49.79 -61.48
C SER A 241 138.01 -49.52 -60.49
N THR A 242 137.71 -50.47 -59.61
CA THR A 242 136.67 -50.35 -58.59
C THR A 242 137.01 -49.28 -57.54
N ASP A 243 138.26 -49.22 -57.09
CA ASP A 243 138.71 -48.23 -56.10
C ASP A 243 138.69 -46.80 -56.67
N ALA A 244 139.06 -46.63 -57.95
CA ALA A 244 138.98 -45.33 -58.62
C ALA A 244 137.53 -44.81 -58.69
N ARG A 245 136.56 -45.71 -58.94
CA ARG A 245 135.13 -45.38 -58.89
C ARG A 245 134.69 -44.96 -57.49
N LEU A 246 135.17 -45.65 -56.46
CA LEU A 246 134.80 -45.38 -55.07
C LEU A 246 135.29 -44.00 -54.59
N GLY A 247 136.50 -43.58 -54.99
CA GLY A 247 137.06 -42.28 -54.63
C GLY A 247 136.29 -41.09 -55.24
N ALA A 248 135.75 -41.26 -56.44
CA ALA A 248 134.94 -40.22 -57.09
C ALA A 248 133.57 -40.05 -56.40
N ILE A 249 132.94 -41.15 -55.96
CA ILE A 249 131.68 -41.12 -55.21
C ILE A 249 131.85 -40.42 -53.86
N LEU A 250 132.96 -40.65 -53.17
CA LEU A 250 133.26 -40.00 -51.88
C LEU A 250 133.48 -38.49 -52.01
N SER A 251 134.02 -38.01 -53.14
CA SER A 251 134.21 -36.58 -53.40
C SER A 251 132.88 -35.86 -53.68
N ALA A 252 131.93 -36.52 -54.34
CA ALA A 252 130.60 -35.98 -54.61
C ALA A 252 129.79 -35.72 -53.31
N GLY A 253 130.06 -36.48 -52.25
CA GLY A 253 129.42 -36.30 -50.94
C GLY A 253 129.76 -34.98 -50.24
N GLN A 254 130.93 -34.37 -50.51
CA GLN A 254 131.31 -33.09 -49.90
C GLN A 254 130.59 -31.89 -50.53
N GLU A 255 130.18 -31.98 -51.80
CA GLU A 255 129.48 -30.89 -52.52
C GLU A 255 128.00 -30.78 -52.10
N GLN A 256 127.40 -31.88 -51.61
CA GLN A 256 126.01 -31.94 -51.13
C GLN A 256 125.78 -31.06 -49.89
N SER A 257 126.76 -30.99 -48.97
CA SER A 257 126.66 -30.18 -47.74
C SER A 257 126.63 -28.68 -48.01
N ARG A 258 127.24 -28.22 -49.12
CA ARG A 258 127.25 -26.80 -49.51
C ARG A 258 125.87 -26.34 -50.02
N LEU A 259 125.19 -27.19 -50.78
CA LEU A 259 123.87 -26.89 -51.35
C LEU A 259 122.76 -26.90 -50.29
N ALA A 260 122.83 -27.80 -49.30
CA ALA A 260 121.89 -27.82 -48.18
C ALA A 260 122.00 -26.56 -47.27
N GLY A 261 123.20 -25.96 -47.15
CA GLY A 261 123.41 -24.72 -46.39
C GLY A 261 122.78 -23.47 -47.03
N LEU A 262 122.87 -23.36 -48.36
CA LEU A 262 122.27 -22.26 -49.13
C LEU A 262 120.74 -22.28 -49.08
N ALA A 263 120.11 -23.45 -49.05
CA ALA A 263 118.65 -23.59 -48.93
C ALA A 263 118.13 -23.12 -47.55
N ASN A 264 118.87 -23.38 -46.47
CA ASN A 264 118.48 -22.98 -45.11
C ASN A 264 118.50 -21.45 -44.89
N GLN A 265 119.44 -20.74 -45.52
CA GLN A 265 119.54 -19.27 -45.42
C GLN A 265 118.39 -18.55 -46.14
N SER A 266 117.93 -19.08 -47.28
CA SER A 266 116.78 -18.52 -48.01
C SER A 266 115.47 -18.66 -47.22
N ALA A 267 115.26 -19.80 -46.57
CA ALA A 267 114.04 -20.06 -45.80
C ALA A 267 113.93 -19.19 -44.52
N THR A 268 115.06 -18.80 -43.94
CA THR A 268 115.08 -17.95 -42.72
C THR A 268 114.67 -16.51 -43.04
N PHE A 269 115.07 -15.98 -44.19
CA PHE A 269 114.71 -14.63 -44.64
C PHE A 269 113.22 -14.49 -44.98
N GLN A 270 112.63 -15.54 -45.59
CA GLN A 270 111.23 -15.54 -45.99
C GLN A 270 110.28 -15.64 -44.79
N ASN A 271 110.65 -16.41 -43.76
CA ASN A 271 109.88 -16.51 -42.52
C ASN A 271 109.88 -15.21 -41.69
N SER A 272 110.98 -14.44 -41.66
CA SER A 272 111.02 -13.20 -40.87
C SER A 272 110.14 -12.08 -41.46
N ALA A 273 110.01 -12.02 -42.78
CA ALA A 273 109.15 -11.05 -43.46
C ALA A 273 107.65 -11.34 -43.24
N GLN A 274 107.26 -12.61 -43.20
CA GLN A 274 105.87 -13.01 -42.94
C GLN A 274 105.45 -12.77 -41.47
N GLN A 275 106.37 -12.93 -40.52
CA GLN A 275 106.10 -12.70 -39.10
C GLN A 275 105.82 -11.22 -38.77
N GLN A 276 106.43 -10.28 -39.51
CA GLN A 276 106.13 -8.85 -39.39
C GLN A 276 104.73 -8.47 -39.96
N ALA A 277 104.28 -9.12 -41.03
CA ALA A 277 102.95 -8.90 -41.60
C ALA A 277 101.82 -9.44 -40.68
N TYR A 278 102.03 -10.59 -40.04
CA TYR A 278 101.06 -11.18 -39.11
C TYR A 278 100.85 -10.34 -37.83
N ASN A 279 101.92 -9.73 -37.30
CA ASN A 279 101.81 -8.83 -36.13
C ASN A 279 101.04 -7.53 -36.41
N GLN A 280 101.10 -7.00 -37.65
CA GLN A 280 100.29 -5.84 -38.04
C GLN A 280 98.80 -6.20 -38.19
N LEU A 281 98.50 -7.42 -38.66
CA LEU A 281 97.13 -7.92 -38.80
C LEU A 281 96.45 -8.13 -37.43
N LEU A 282 97.18 -8.66 -36.45
CA LEU A 282 96.68 -8.88 -35.08
C LEU A 282 96.26 -7.57 -34.38
N GLY A 283 97.02 -6.49 -34.58
CA GLY A 283 96.68 -5.16 -34.05
C GLY A 283 95.40 -4.56 -34.66
N SER A 284 95.16 -4.80 -35.95
CA SER A 284 93.92 -4.36 -36.62
C SER A 284 92.67 -5.10 -36.12
N GLY A 285 92.79 -6.40 -35.83
CA GLY A 285 91.69 -7.23 -35.31
C GLY A 285 91.29 -6.89 -33.87
N GLN A 286 92.24 -6.51 -33.00
CA GLN A 286 91.93 -6.03 -31.64
C GLN A 286 91.21 -4.68 -31.63
N PHE A 287 91.55 -3.77 -32.57
CA PHE A 287 90.91 -2.45 -32.66
C PHE A 287 89.46 -2.56 -33.17
N ALA A 288 89.19 -3.43 -34.15
CA ALA A 288 87.84 -3.70 -34.65
C ALA A 288 86.91 -4.27 -33.56
N ASN A 289 87.40 -5.23 -32.76
CA ASN A 289 86.62 -5.81 -31.66
C ASN A 289 86.39 -4.82 -30.49
N SER A 290 87.35 -3.94 -30.20
CA SER A 290 87.19 -2.88 -29.19
C SER A 290 86.15 -1.82 -29.60
N ALA A 291 86.13 -1.43 -30.87
CA ALA A 291 85.17 -0.46 -31.39
C ALA A 291 83.73 -1.03 -31.38
N GLN A 292 83.57 -2.31 -31.71
CA GLN A 292 82.27 -2.98 -31.73
C GLN A 292 81.68 -3.18 -30.32
N ALA A 293 82.53 -3.44 -29.32
CA ALA A 293 82.11 -3.51 -27.91
C ALA A 293 81.62 -2.15 -27.37
N GLN A 294 82.23 -1.04 -27.79
CA GLN A 294 81.74 0.31 -27.45
C GLN A 294 80.39 0.62 -28.12
N GLN A 295 80.18 0.19 -29.36
CA GLN A 295 78.92 0.38 -30.07
C GLN A 295 77.77 -0.42 -29.43
N TYR A 296 78.03 -1.64 -28.95
CA TYR A 296 77.06 -2.43 -28.19
C TYR A 296 76.66 -1.75 -26.88
N ALA A 297 77.64 -1.20 -26.14
CA ALA A 297 77.38 -0.47 -24.90
C ALA A 297 76.55 0.80 -25.13
N GLN A 298 76.78 1.52 -26.23
CA GLN A 298 75.98 2.68 -26.62
C GLN A 298 74.54 2.31 -27.03
N ASN A 299 74.37 1.23 -27.79
CA ASN A 299 73.05 0.73 -28.17
C ASN A 299 72.23 0.22 -26.97
N ALA A 300 72.89 -0.44 -26.01
CA ALA A 300 72.25 -0.87 -24.76
C ALA A 300 71.79 0.34 -23.91
N ASN A 301 72.59 1.40 -23.82
CA ASN A 301 72.23 2.63 -23.10
C ASN A 301 71.05 3.37 -23.77
N ASN A 302 71.05 3.48 -25.10
CA ASN A 302 69.93 4.08 -25.84
C ASN A 302 68.62 3.28 -25.67
N MET A 303 68.70 1.95 -25.60
CA MET A 303 67.55 1.10 -25.33
C MET A 303 67.00 1.30 -23.91
N GLN A 304 67.88 1.42 -22.90
CA GLN A 304 67.48 1.66 -21.53
C GLN A 304 66.80 3.03 -21.36
N MET A 305 67.28 4.05 -22.06
CA MET A 305 66.68 5.38 -22.09
C MET A 305 65.32 5.40 -22.82
N GLY A 306 65.20 4.65 -23.92
CA GLY A 306 63.93 4.46 -24.63
C GLY A 306 62.87 3.78 -23.77
N ASN A 307 63.25 2.70 -23.06
CA ASN A 307 62.36 1.99 -22.15
C ASN A 307 61.95 2.84 -20.92
N SER A 308 62.84 3.67 -20.36
CA SER A 308 62.48 4.54 -19.23
C SER A 308 61.50 5.64 -19.65
N ALA A 309 61.68 6.25 -20.82
CA ALA A 309 60.75 7.24 -21.35
C ALA A 309 59.36 6.63 -21.62
N GLN A 310 59.32 5.40 -22.14
CA GLN A 310 58.07 4.67 -22.39
C GLN A 310 57.35 4.29 -21.09
N GLN A 311 58.08 3.92 -20.04
CA GLN A 311 57.51 3.64 -18.72
C GLN A 311 56.92 4.89 -18.07
N GLN A 312 57.55 6.06 -18.28
CA GLN A 312 57.04 7.34 -17.80
C GLN A 312 55.77 7.77 -18.56
N GLN A 313 55.72 7.55 -19.87
CA GLN A 313 54.53 7.82 -20.69
C GLN A 313 53.35 6.88 -20.37
N PHE A 314 53.63 5.61 -20.08
CA PHE A 314 52.62 4.67 -19.59
C PHE A 314 52.05 5.10 -18.22
N GLY A 315 52.92 5.54 -17.30
CA GLY A 315 52.49 6.08 -16.01
C GLY A 315 51.59 7.31 -16.15
N GLN A 316 51.93 8.24 -17.06
CA GLN A 316 51.09 9.41 -17.37
C GLN A 316 49.74 9.00 -17.96
N ASN A 317 49.72 8.09 -18.93
CA ASN A 317 48.48 7.62 -19.55
C ASN A 317 47.58 6.84 -18.57
N GLN A 318 48.17 6.08 -17.65
CA GLN A 318 47.44 5.38 -16.59
C GLN A 318 46.80 6.37 -15.60
N ALA A 319 47.54 7.39 -15.16
CA ALA A 319 47.03 8.44 -14.28
C ALA A 319 45.89 9.24 -14.96
N GLN A 320 46.05 9.57 -16.24
CA GLN A 320 45.02 10.24 -17.03
C GLN A 320 43.74 9.38 -17.14
N GLN A 321 43.87 8.07 -17.38
CA GLN A 321 42.73 7.15 -17.46
C GLN A 321 42.02 7.02 -16.11
N GLN A 322 42.76 6.93 -15.00
CA GLN A 322 42.18 6.90 -13.66
C GLN A 322 41.41 8.20 -13.35
N ALA A 323 41.97 9.35 -13.71
CA ALA A 323 41.29 10.64 -13.54
C ALA A 323 40.00 10.73 -14.37
N ASN A 324 40.01 10.26 -15.62
CA ASN A 324 38.83 10.22 -16.48
C ASN A 324 37.74 9.31 -15.89
N ASN A 325 38.11 8.10 -15.44
CA ASN A 325 37.17 7.15 -14.82
C ASN A 325 36.60 7.71 -13.50
N ALA A 326 37.42 8.36 -12.67
CA ALA A 326 36.97 9.00 -11.44
C ALA A 326 35.99 10.16 -11.70
N ALA A 327 36.25 10.98 -12.72
CA ALA A 327 35.34 12.04 -13.14
C ALA A 327 34.00 11.49 -13.66
N GLN A 328 34.03 10.36 -14.40
CA GLN A 328 32.82 9.67 -14.86
C GLN A 328 31.99 9.16 -13.69
N GLN A 329 32.64 8.58 -12.68
CA GLN A 329 31.99 8.05 -11.48
C GLN A 329 31.36 9.17 -10.65
N GLN A 330 32.02 10.33 -10.53
CA GLN A 330 31.44 11.52 -9.92
C GLN A 330 30.22 12.04 -10.69
N LYS A 331 30.27 12.11 -12.02
CA LYS A 331 29.11 12.54 -12.84
C LYS A 331 27.93 11.59 -12.70
N PHE A 332 28.18 10.27 -12.67
CA PHE A 332 27.15 9.28 -12.42
C PHE A 332 26.53 9.45 -11.02
N GLY A 333 27.37 9.64 -9.99
CA GLY A 333 26.90 9.89 -8.62
C GLY A 333 26.05 11.16 -8.50
N GLN A 334 26.47 12.26 -9.13
CA GLN A 334 25.71 13.51 -9.17
C GLN A 334 24.38 13.33 -9.94
N GLY A 335 24.41 12.57 -11.03
CA GLY A 335 23.23 12.20 -11.79
C GLY A 335 22.21 11.42 -10.99
N LEU A 336 22.68 10.41 -10.25
CA LEU A 336 21.85 9.56 -9.39
C LEU A 336 21.21 10.40 -8.27
N ALA A 337 21.99 11.26 -7.61
CA ALA A 337 21.49 12.17 -6.60
C ALA A 337 20.42 13.12 -7.17
N GLY A 338 20.63 13.67 -8.37
CA GLY A 338 19.64 14.51 -9.04
C GLY A 338 18.35 13.78 -9.38
N ALA A 339 18.45 12.54 -9.89
CA ALA A 339 17.29 11.70 -10.22
C ALA A 339 16.52 11.29 -8.95
N GLN A 340 17.22 10.93 -7.87
CA GLN A 340 16.60 10.62 -6.57
C GLN A 340 15.88 11.85 -6.01
N PHE A 341 16.55 13.00 -5.97
CA PHE A 341 15.93 14.24 -5.50
C PHE A 341 14.68 14.61 -6.31
N GLY A 342 14.74 14.48 -7.65
CA GLY A 342 13.60 14.71 -8.52
C GLY A 342 12.43 13.76 -8.23
N ASN A 343 12.71 12.47 -8.06
CA ASN A 343 11.70 11.46 -7.72
C ASN A 343 11.08 11.70 -6.34
N ASP A 344 11.90 12.01 -5.33
CA ASP A 344 11.44 12.30 -3.97
C ASP A 344 10.55 13.56 -3.95
N ALA A 345 10.94 14.61 -4.68
CA ALA A 345 10.15 15.83 -4.80
C ALA A 345 8.80 15.58 -5.50
N LEU A 346 8.80 14.82 -6.60
CA LEU A 346 7.57 14.42 -7.31
C LEU A 346 6.64 13.59 -6.40
N GLN A 347 7.21 12.68 -5.62
CA GLN A 347 6.45 11.85 -4.70
C GLN A 347 5.88 12.66 -3.52
N GLN A 348 6.66 13.61 -2.99
CA GLN A 348 6.18 14.53 -1.95
C GLN A 348 5.06 15.43 -2.47
N GLN A 349 5.19 15.97 -3.69
CA GLN A 349 4.15 16.78 -4.29
C GLN A 349 2.85 15.99 -4.50
N TYR A 350 2.95 14.73 -4.92
CA TYR A 350 1.79 13.83 -5.06
C TYR A 350 1.12 13.55 -3.71
N GLN A 351 1.90 13.29 -2.66
CA GLN A 351 1.36 13.13 -1.30
C GLN A 351 0.65 14.40 -0.80
N ASN A 352 1.22 15.57 -1.08
CA ASN A 352 0.62 16.86 -0.74
C ASN A 352 -0.71 17.07 -1.49
N GLN A 353 -0.78 16.76 -2.78
CA GLN A 353 -2.03 16.83 -3.55
C GLN A 353 -3.09 15.86 -3.02
N ASN A 354 -2.72 14.62 -2.70
CA ASN A 354 -3.66 13.65 -2.14
C ASN A 354 -4.17 14.08 -0.76
N THR A 355 -3.29 14.63 0.08
CA THR A 355 -3.68 15.16 1.40
C THR A 355 -4.63 16.34 1.26
N ALA A 356 -4.35 17.26 0.33
CA ALA A 356 -5.24 18.39 0.06
C ALA A 356 -6.61 17.92 -0.48
N THR A 357 -6.61 16.96 -1.41
CA THR A 357 -7.85 16.38 -2.00
C THR A 357 -8.68 15.69 -0.92
N ALA A 358 -8.04 14.89 -0.05
CA ALA A 358 -8.72 14.24 1.07
C ALA A 358 -9.29 15.26 2.06
N GLY A 359 -8.54 16.33 2.37
CA GLY A 359 -8.99 17.42 3.22
C GLY A 359 -10.21 18.16 2.63
N ASN A 360 -10.17 18.46 1.34
CA ASN A 360 -11.29 19.12 0.64
C ASN A 360 -12.54 18.23 0.64
N ASN A 361 -12.39 16.94 0.35
CA ASN A 361 -13.50 15.99 0.38
C ASN A 361 -14.10 15.86 1.79
N ALA A 362 -13.27 15.84 2.84
CA ALA A 362 -13.75 15.82 4.22
C ALA A 362 -14.50 17.11 4.62
N LEU A 363 -14.05 18.27 4.15
CA LEU A 363 -14.78 19.53 4.35
C LEU A 363 -16.14 19.53 3.61
N GLN A 364 -16.18 18.96 2.41
CA GLN A 364 -17.42 18.77 1.65
C GLN A 364 -18.42 17.92 2.45
N ASP A 365 -17.97 16.81 3.04
CA ASP A 365 -18.79 15.95 3.91
C ASP A 365 -19.28 16.68 5.16
N GLN A 366 -18.41 17.46 5.80
CA GLN A 366 -18.80 18.25 6.97
C GLN A 366 -19.86 19.30 6.61
N SER A 367 -19.72 19.95 5.45
CA SER A 367 -20.69 20.92 4.95
C SER A 367 -22.04 20.26 4.68
N PHE A 368 -22.06 19.09 4.03
CA PHE A 368 -23.27 18.32 3.76
C PHE A 368 -23.97 17.86 5.04
N ASN A 369 -23.22 17.30 6.00
CA ASN A 369 -23.75 16.89 7.29
C ASN A 369 -24.34 18.08 8.07
N SER A 370 -23.71 19.25 8.01
CA SER A 370 -24.24 20.47 8.63
C SER A 370 -25.55 20.92 7.98
N GLN A 371 -25.66 20.83 6.65
CA GLN A 371 -26.88 21.17 5.91
C GLN A 371 -28.01 20.19 6.25
N GLN A 372 -27.71 18.90 6.32
CA GLN A 372 -28.69 17.88 6.70
C GLN A 372 -29.16 18.05 8.15
N SER A 373 -28.25 18.37 9.07
CA SER A 373 -28.62 18.70 10.46
C SER A 373 -29.52 19.93 10.54
N LYS A 374 -29.18 21.00 9.82
CA LYS A 374 -30.00 22.23 9.76
C LYS A 374 -31.39 21.95 9.18
N PHE A 375 -31.48 21.14 8.13
CA PHE A 375 -32.76 20.71 7.54
C PHE A 375 -33.62 19.94 8.53
N ASN A 376 -33.04 18.96 9.24
CA ASN A 376 -33.76 18.18 10.26
C ASN A 376 -34.26 19.09 11.40
N MET A 377 -33.43 20.03 11.84
CA MET A 377 -33.80 21.00 12.86
C MET A 377 -34.95 21.92 12.41
N GLN A 378 -34.92 22.43 11.18
CA GLN A 378 -35.99 23.26 10.62
C GLN A 378 -37.32 22.49 10.57
N ASN A 379 -37.30 21.23 10.13
CA ASN A 379 -38.50 20.39 10.10
C ASN A 379 -39.00 20.07 11.51
N GLN A 380 -38.10 19.83 12.48
CA GLN A 380 -38.49 19.59 13.86
C GLN A 380 -39.12 20.83 14.50
N GLN A 381 -38.55 22.02 14.29
CA GLN A 381 -39.10 23.27 14.79
C GLN A 381 -40.48 23.55 14.19
N ARG A 382 -40.66 23.32 12.89
CA ARG A 382 -41.97 23.46 12.24
C ARG A 382 -42.98 22.45 12.77
N ALA A 383 -42.59 21.19 13.00
CA ALA A 383 -43.47 20.18 13.57
C ALA A 383 -43.87 20.50 15.03
N GLN A 384 -42.97 21.07 15.82
CA GLN A 384 -43.28 21.56 17.18
C GLN A 384 -44.24 22.75 17.13
N TYR A 385 -43.98 23.73 16.26
CA TYR A 385 -44.87 24.89 16.07
C TYR A 385 -46.28 24.46 15.67
N LEU A 386 -46.41 23.53 14.71
CA LEU A 386 -47.71 23.02 14.29
C LEU A 386 -48.42 22.25 15.41
N ASN A 387 -47.71 21.42 16.19
CA ASN A 387 -48.30 20.73 17.34
C ASN A 387 -48.79 21.70 18.42
N GLU A 388 -48.03 22.77 18.70
CA GLU A 388 -48.44 23.81 19.65
C GLU A 388 -49.67 24.57 19.15
N LEU A 389 -49.72 24.88 17.85
CA LEU A 389 -50.89 25.49 17.20
C LEU A 389 -52.14 24.59 17.29
N TYR A 390 -51.97 23.27 17.08
CA TYR A 390 -53.06 22.30 17.28
C TYR A 390 -53.48 22.18 18.75
N ALA A 391 -52.52 22.21 19.70
CA ALA A 391 -52.82 22.17 21.13
C ALA A 391 -53.60 23.41 21.58
N GLN A 392 -53.21 24.61 21.14
CA GLN A 392 -53.92 25.86 21.42
C GLN A 392 -55.35 25.85 20.87
N ARG A 393 -55.60 25.19 19.73
CA ARG A 393 -56.94 25.03 19.16
C ARG A 393 -57.76 23.92 19.83
N ASN A 394 -57.13 22.87 20.34
CA ASN A 394 -57.80 21.73 21.00
C ASN A 394 -58.13 21.97 22.49
N GLN A 395 -57.36 22.80 23.19
CA GLN A 395 -57.64 23.21 24.58
C GLN A 395 -59.08 23.74 24.78
N PRO A 396 -59.54 24.76 24.03
CA PRO A 396 -60.90 25.27 24.17
C PRO A 396 -61.97 24.25 23.77
N ILE A 397 -61.68 23.34 22.83
CA ILE A 397 -62.62 22.27 22.43
C ILE A 397 -62.85 21.30 23.60
N ASN A 398 -61.77 20.88 24.28
CA ASN A 398 -61.86 19.96 25.42
C ASN A 398 -62.49 20.61 26.66
N GLU A 399 -62.22 21.90 26.91
CA GLU A 399 -62.85 22.66 27.99
C GLU A 399 -64.37 22.80 27.80
N ILE A 400 -64.82 22.98 26.55
CA ILE A 400 -66.25 23.09 26.22
C ILE A 400 -66.97 21.74 26.40
N ILE A 401 -66.34 20.64 25.99
CA ILE A 401 -66.88 19.28 26.21
C ILE A 401 -67.00 18.99 27.70
N GLY A 402 -66.03 19.41 28.52
CA GLY A 402 -66.08 19.27 29.97
C GLY A 402 -67.22 20.06 30.62
N LEU A 403 -67.46 21.30 30.18
CA LEU A 403 -68.52 22.17 30.72
C LEU A 403 -69.92 21.75 30.27
N MET A 404 -70.07 21.20 29.06
CA MET A 404 -71.37 20.73 28.55
C MET A 404 -71.85 19.42 29.21
N SER A 405 -70.98 18.73 29.96
CA SER A 405 -71.35 17.51 30.71
C SER A 405 -72.02 17.78 32.08
N GLY A 406 -72.44 19.03 32.33
CA GLY A 406 -72.94 19.54 33.60
C GLY A 406 -74.02 18.67 34.28
N ALA A 407 -73.83 18.45 35.58
CA ALA A 407 -74.74 17.76 36.48
C ALA A 407 -76.10 18.47 36.60
N GLN A 408 -77.16 17.68 36.51
CA GLN A 408 -78.56 18.13 36.58
C GLN A 408 -78.95 18.43 38.05
N VAL A 409 -79.43 19.65 38.33
CA VAL A 409 -80.03 20.01 39.62
C VAL A 409 -81.51 19.66 39.56
N ASN A 410 -81.93 18.63 40.29
CA ASN A 410 -83.32 18.16 40.30
C ASN A 410 -84.22 19.18 41.00
N SER A 411 -85.22 19.72 40.29
CA SER A 411 -86.25 20.58 40.86
C SER A 411 -87.28 19.75 41.67
N PRO A 412 -87.87 20.31 42.76
CA PRO A 412 -88.88 19.62 43.54
C PRO A 412 -90.16 19.38 42.70
N SER A 413 -90.45 18.10 42.45
CA SER A 413 -91.63 17.64 41.69
C SER A 413 -92.79 17.32 42.63
N PHE A 414 -93.99 17.83 42.30
CA PHE A 414 -95.26 17.38 42.89
C PHE A 414 -95.83 16.26 42.01
N VAL A 415 -95.97 15.05 42.56
CA VAL A 415 -96.36 13.84 41.82
C VAL A 415 -97.85 13.54 42.01
N PRO A 416 -98.66 13.44 40.92
CA PRO A 416 -99.78 12.51 40.86
C PRO A 416 -99.29 11.16 40.31
N THR A 417 -99.59 10.07 41.01
CA THR A 417 -99.01 8.72 40.89
C THR A 417 -99.38 7.94 39.61
N GLN A 418 -98.41 7.32 38.89
CA GLN A 418 -98.28 5.86 38.59
C GLN A 418 -97.19 5.43 37.55
N SER A 419 -96.37 4.41 37.95
CA SER A 419 -95.66 3.26 37.28
C SER A 419 -94.75 3.31 36.01
N ASN A 420 -93.53 2.73 36.19
CA ASN A 420 -92.35 2.34 35.33
C ASN A 420 -92.62 1.45 34.06
N PRO A 421 -91.68 1.21 33.07
CA PRO A 421 -90.29 0.68 33.26
C PRO A 421 -89.13 0.96 32.22
N MET A 422 -87.86 0.94 32.72
CA MET A 422 -86.52 0.47 32.17
C MET A 422 -86.00 0.94 30.76
N PRO A 423 -84.69 0.85 30.32
CA PRO A 423 -83.52 0.01 30.76
C PRO A 423 -82.05 0.58 30.65
N THR A 424 -81.12 -0.13 31.33
CA THR A 424 -79.67 -0.50 31.10
C THR A 424 -78.61 0.40 30.43
N VAL A 425 -77.41 0.48 31.05
CA VAL A 425 -76.12 0.90 30.45
C VAL A 425 -75.12 -0.26 30.49
N ASP A 426 -74.48 -0.57 29.36
CA ASP A 426 -73.52 -1.67 29.18
C ASP A 426 -72.05 -1.21 29.33
N TYR A 427 -71.29 -2.00 30.09
CA TYR A 427 -69.92 -1.74 30.57
C TYR A 427 -68.95 -2.77 29.96
N ALA A 428 -68.95 -2.92 28.62
CA ALA A 428 -68.12 -3.90 27.91
C ALA A 428 -67.10 -3.29 26.92
N GLY A 429 -66.91 -1.96 26.90
CA GLY A 429 -66.00 -1.29 25.96
C GLY A 429 -64.61 -0.93 26.51
N LEU A 430 -64.42 -0.88 27.84
CA LEU A 430 -63.25 -0.20 28.43
C LEU A 430 -62.04 -1.10 28.73
N VAL A 431 -62.18 -2.43 28.67
CA VAL A 431 -61.12 -3.37 29.12
C VAL A 431 -60.19 -3.81 27.98
N GLN A 432 -60.61 -3.68 26.72
CA GLN A 432 -59.81 -4.12 25.57
C GLN A 432 -58.77 -3.08 25.12
N GLN A 433 -58.93 -1.82 25.52
CA GLN A 433 -58.07 -0.71 25.08
C GLN A 433 -56.81 -0.52 25.96
N ASP A 434 -56.83 -0.97 27.22
CA ASP A 434 -55.67 -0.89 28.13
C ASP A 434 -54.58 -1.92 27.80
N TYR A 435 -54.96 -3.09 27.28
CA TYR A 435 -54.00 -4.16 26.94
C TYR A 435 -53.18 -3.85 25.68
N ALA A 436 -53.78 -3.17 24.69
CA ALA A 436 -53.09 -2.76 23.46
C ALA A 436 -52.04 -1.66 23.73
N ASN A 437 -52.31 -0.75 24.66
CA ASN A 437 -51.41 0.35 25.01
C ASN A 437 -50.15 -0.13 25.76
N LYS A 438 -50.23 -1.22 26.54
CA LYS A 438 -49.08 -1.78 27.27
C LYS A 438 -48.08 -2.54 26.37
N MET A 439 -48.53 -3.13 25.27
CA MET A 439 -47.66 -3.84 24.31
C MET A 439 -46.83 -2.90 23.42
N GLY A 440 -47.34 -1.70 23.12
CA GLY A 440 -46.60 -0.68 22.35
C GLY A 440 -45.42 -0.07 23.10
N ALA A 441 -45.57 0.16 24.42
CA ALA A 441 -44.52 0.72 25.26
C ALA A 441 -43.30 -0.22 25.44
N TYR A 442 -43.51 -1.54 25.39
CA TYR A 442 -42.44 -2.53 25.53
C TYR A 442 -41.53 -2.59 24.29
N ASN A 443 -42.09 -2.44 23.09
CA ASN A 443 -41.34 -2.45 21.83
C ASN A 443 -40.49 -1.17 21.64
N GLN A 444 -40.93 -0.04 22.22
CA GLN A 444 -40.24 1.25 22.12
C GLN A 444 -38.99 1.32 23.02
N GLN A 445 -38.95 0.54 24.11
CA GLN A 445 -37.82 0.50 25.04
C GLN A 445 -36.63 -0.34 24.51
N GLN A 446 -36.88 -1.26 23.59
CA GLN A 446 -35.85 -2.10 22.96
C GLN A 446 -35.03 -1.34 21.90
N GLY A 447 -35.64 -0.38 21.19
CA GLY A 447 -34.97 0.45 20.19
C GLY A 447 -34.02 1.53 20.78
N ASN A 448 -34.29 1.99 21.99
CA ASN A 448 -33.49 3.04 22.64
C ASN A 448 -32.17 2.52 23.25
N MET A 449 -32.04 1.19 23.41
CA MET A 449 -30.80 0.54 23.85
C MET A 449 -29.80 0.38 22.69
N GLN A 450 -30.30 0.24 21.46
CA GLN A 450 -29.48 0.04 20.26
C GLN A 450 -28.76 1.34 19.82
N SER A 451 -29.39 2.50 20.02
CA SER A 451 -28.83 3.82 19.70
C SER A 451 -27.74 4.27 20.69
N LEU A 452 -27.89 3.92 21.97
CA LEU A 452 -26.87 4.19 23.00
C LEU A 452 -25.60 3.34 22.78
N PHE A 453 -25.76 2.13 22.24
CA PHE A 453 -24.64 1.24 21.91
C PHE A 453 -23.92 1.64 20.61
N GLY A 454 -24.64 2.23 19.64
CA GLY A 454 -24.08 2.76 18.40
C GLY A 454 -23.28 4.06 18.60
N GLY A 455 -23.69 4.94 19.52
CA GLY A 455 -23.04 6.22 19.77
C GLY A 455 -21.73 6.15 20.56
N MET A 456 -21.53 5.11 21.37
CA MET A 456 -20.31 4.90 22.18
C MET A 456 -19.17 4.23 21.39
N LEU A 457 -19.49 3.57 20.27
CA LEU A 457 -18.54 2.94 19.35
C LEU A 457 -17.87 3.92 18.36
N GLY A 458 -18.34 5.18 18.33
CA GLY A 458 -17.84 6.23 17.44
C GLY A 458 -16.68 7.08 17.97
N PHE A 459 -16.19 6.83 19.19
CA PHE A 459 -15.09 7.62 19.79
C PHE A 459 -13.81 6.77 19.93
N GLY A 460 -13.02 6.70 18.85
CA GLY A 460 -11.64 6.19 18.88
C GLY A 460 -11.49 4.71 18.52
N GLY A 461 -11.44 4.42 17.22
CA GLY A 461 -11.07 3.11 16.70
C GLY A 461 -9.63 2.73 17.05
N GLN A 462 -9.49 1.80 18.01
CA GLN A 462 -8.38 0.85 18.16
C GLN A 462 -8.79 -0.21 19.19
N LEU A 463 -9.68 -1.14 18.80
CA LEU A 463 -10.27 -2.15 19.70
C LEU A 463 -9.47 -3.47 19.77
N ALA A 464 -8.18 -3.34 20.10
CA ALA A 464 -7.43 -4.38 20.81
C ALA A 464 -6.79 -3.78 22.08
N SER A 465 -7.50 -2.84 22.71
CA SER A 465 -7.05 -2.19 23.94
C SER A 465 -7.12 -3.17 25.12
N LEU A 466 -6.11 -3.10 25.99
CA LEU A 466 -5.92 -4.00 27.14
C LEU A 466 -7.25 -4.16 27.90
N SER A 467 -7.74 -5.40 27.97
CA SER A 467 -9.01 -5.70 28.66
C SER A 467 -8.78 -6.33 30.03
N ASP A 468 -7.52 -6.52 30.40
CA ASP A 468 -7.06 -7.05 31.67
C ASP A 468 -7.41 -6.12 32.84
N LYS A 469 -7.99 -6.67 33.91
CA LYS A 469 -8.24 -5.98 35.18
C LYS A 469 -6.96 -5.33 35.74
N ASP A 470 -5.81 -5.96 35.58
CA ASP A 470 -4.54 -5.48 36.15
C ASP A 470 -3.98 -4.25 35.43
N ALA A 471 -4.45 -3.98 34.21
CA ALA A 471 -4.13 -2.76 33.48
C ALA A 471 -5.08 -1.59 33.82
N LYS A 472 -6.14 -1.84 34.60
CA LYS A 472 -7.26 -0.89 34.81
C LYS A 472 -7.33 -0.37 36.25
N LYS A 473 -7.94 0.80 36.43
CA LYS A 473 -8.24 1.46 37.72
C LYS A 473 -9.57 2.20 37.65
N ASP A 474 -10.07 2.67 38.80
CA ASP A 474 -11.36 3.36 38.93
C ASP A 474 -12.54 2.54 38.36
N ILE A 475 -12.53 1.22 38.57
CA ILE A 475 -13.46 0.28 37.95
C ILE A 475 -14.83 0.32 38.63
N LYS A 476 -15.90 0.63 37.89
CA LYS A 476 -17.29 0.63 38.36
C LYS A 476 -18.19 -0.13 37.39
N LYS A 477 -19.08 -0.98 37.90
CA LYS A 477 -20.03 -1.74 37.08
C LYS A 477 -21.18 -0.83 36.64
N VAL A 478 -21.49 -0.81 35.34
CA VAL A 478 -22.56 0.00 34.72
C VAL A 478 -23.23 -0.83 33.63
N GLY A 479 -24.50 -1.22 33.84
CA GLY A 479 -25.33 -1.85 32.80
C GLY A 479 -24.71 -3.08 32.12
N GLY A 480 -24.30 -4.10 32.89
CA GLY A 480 -23.67 -5.31 32.35
C GLY A 480 -22.21 -5.15 31.89
N LEU A 481 -21.70 -3.92 31.83
CA LEU A 481 -20.32 -3.58 31.48
C LEU A 481 -19.60 -2.89 32.65
N TYR A 482 -18.35 -2.47 32.44
CA TYR A 482 -17.55 -1.74 33.42
C TYR A 482 -17.05 -0.41 32.84
N GLU A 483 -17.22 0.65 33.62
CA GLU A 483 -16.55 1.94 33.43
C GLU A 483 -15.18 1.90 34.13
N TYR A 484 -14.09 2.30 33.45
CA TYR A 484 -12.72 2.24 33.98
C TYR A 484 -11.77 3.27 33.33
N ARG A 485 -10.56 3.41 33.91
CA ARG A 485 -9.39 4.10 33.31
C ARG A 485 -8.19 3.17 33.25
N TYR A 486 -7.19 3.45 32.42
CA TYR A 486 -5.94 2.69 32.41
C TYR A 486 -5.01 3.16 33.54
N LYS A 487 -4.24 2.22 34.10
CA LYS A 487 -3.14 2.56 35.02
C LYS A 487 -2.10 3.39 34.25
N GLY A 488 -1.65 4.49 34.86
CA GLY A 488 -0.82 5.51 34.22
C GLY A 488 -1.59 6.76 33.76
N GLU A 489 -2.92 6.70 33.62
CA GLU A 489 -3.70 7.87 33.21
C GLU A 489 -4.00 8.83 34.38
N GLY A 490 -3.95 10.13 34.16
CA GLY A 490 -4.28 11.14 35.18
C GLY A 490 -5.75 11.10 35.62
N LYS A 491 -6.09 11.73 36.76
CA LYS A 491 -7.47 11.81 37.29
C LYS A 491 -8.47 12.50 36.36
N ASN A 492 -7.97 13.26 35.39
CA ASN A 492 -8.77 14.00 34.40
C ASN A 492 -8.95 13.24 33.09
N ALA A 493 -8.40 12.02 32.97
CA ALA A 493 -8.57 11.21 31.76
C ALA A 493 -10.03 10.75 31.62
N PRO A 494 -10.55 10.70 30.38
CA PRO A 494 -11.90 10.19 30.12
C PRO A 494 -12.00 8.74 30.58
N LYS A 495 -13.10 8.41 31.25
CA LYS A 495 -13.41 7.03 31.60
C LYS A 495 -13.90 6.29 30.36
N ARG A 496 -13.56 5.02 30.23
CA ARG A 496 -13.93 4.14 29.12
C ARG A 496 -14.88 3.06 29.62
N ILE A 497 -15.78 2.59 28.75
CA ILE A 497 -16.68 1.49 29.06
C ILE A 497 -16.21 0.24 28.30
N GLY A 498 -16.14 -0.91 28.98
CA GLY A 498 -15.77 -2.17 28.36
C GLY A 498 -15.94 -3.38 29.27
N VAL A 499 -15.51 -4.54 28.80
CA VAL A 499 -15.59 -5.81 29.56
C VAL A 499 -14.31 -6.07 30.35
N MET A 500 -14.39 -6.95 31.34
CA MET A 500 -13.22 -7.44 32.08
C MET A 500 -12.79 -8.79 31.52
N ALA A 501 -11.54 -8.90 31.07
CA ALA A 501 -11.05 -10.10 30.41
C ALA A 501 -11.16 -11.35 31.29
N GLN A 502 -10.93 -11.23 32.60
CA GLN A 502 -11.04 -12.32 33.57
C GLN A 502 -12.47 -12.86 33.74
N GLU A 503 -13.47 -12.03 33.46
CA GLU A 503 -14.88 -12.44 33.51
C GLU A 503 -15.30 -13.06 32.19
N VAL A 504 -14.84 -12.49 31.07
CA VAL A 504 -15.08 -13.04 29.73
C VAL A 504 -14.40 -14.39 29.57
N GLU A 505 -13.18 -14.58 30.05
CA GLU A 505 -12.41 -15.83 29.96
C GLU A 505 -13.14 -17.02 30.60
N LYS A 506 -13.94 -16.78 31.67
CA LYS A 506 -14.74 -17.82 32.32
C LYS A 506 -15.92 -18.31 31.49
N ILE A 507 -16.42 -17.48 30.58
CA ILE A 507 -17.65 -17.71 29.81
C ILE A 507 -17.32 -18.06 28.36
N ARG A 508 -16.34 -17.36 27.78
CA ARG A 508 -15.87 -17.43 26.39
C ARG A 508 -14.34 -17.29 26.36
N PRO A 509 -13.59 -18.35 26.71
CA PRO A 509 -12.13 -18.31 26.66
C PRO A 509 -11.59 -18.11 25.23
N ASP A 510 -12.36 -18.52 24.21
CA ASP A 510 -12.04 -18.42 22.78
C ASP A 510 -11.87 -16.99 22.28
N VAL A 511 -12.44 -16.00 22.98
CA VAL A 511 -12.34 -14.58 22.60
C VAL A 511 -11.31 -13.80 23.42
N VAL A 512 -10.54 -14.48 24.28
CA VAL A 512 -9.51 -13.88 25.14
C VAL A 512 -8.12 -14.34 24.70
N VAL A 513 -7.26 -13.38 24.40
CA VAL A 513 -5.87 -13.66 24.01
C VAL A 513 -4.92 -13.04 25.03
N LYS A 514 -3.93 -13.82 25.48
CA LYS A 514 -2.84 -13.33 26.31
C LYS A 514 -1.69 -12.89 25.40
N GLY A 515 -1.28 -11.62 25.51
CA GLY A 515 -0.16 -11.10 24.72
C GLY A 515 1.21 -11.50 25.30
N SER A 516 2.27 -11.14 24.57
CA SER A 516 3.66 -11.30 25.01
C SER A 516 4.01 -10.49 26.26
N ASP A 517 3.19 -9.50 26.60
CA ASP A 517 3.23 -8.69 27.82
C ASP A 517 2.55 -9.35 29.02
N GLY A 518 2.02 -10.56 28.87
CA GLY A 518 1.34 -11.31 29.92
C GLY A 518 -0.06 -10.80 30.26
N LEU A 519 -0.53 -9.73 29.61
CA LEU A 519 -1.84 -9.12 29.82
C LEU A 519 -2.89 -9.71 28.87
N ARG A 520 -4.13 -9.83 29.37
CA ARG A 520 -5.27 -10.32 28.60
C ARG A 520 -5.92 -9.22 27.76
N ARG A 521 -6.26 -9.56 26.52
CA ARG A 521 -7.00 -8.73 25.56
C ARG A 521 -8.24 -9.49 25.09
N VAL A 522 -9.39 -8.83 25.06
CA VAL A 522 -10.64 -9.42 24.57
C VAL A 522 -10.87 -8.97 23.14
N ASN A 523 -11.16 -9.91 22.24
CA ASN A 523 -11.60 -9.59 20.89
C ASN A 523 -13.09 -9.26 20.90
N TYR A 524 -13.41 -7.96 20.97
CA TYR A 524 -14.79 -7.47 21.02
C TYR A 524 -15.59 -7.80 19.75
N GLY A 525 -14.93 -7.88 18.59
CA GLY A 525 -15.56 -8.31 17.34
C GLY A 525 -16.10 -9.74 17.46
N ALA A 526 -15.30 -10.66 18.00
CA ALA A 526 -15.72 -12.05 18.22
C ALA A 526 -16.71 -12.21 19.38
N LEU A 527 -16.60 -11.38 20.43
CA LEU A 527 -17.51 -11.40 21.58
C LEU A 527 -18.94 -10.99 21.17
N PHE A 528 -19.07 -9.96 20.31
CA PHE A 528 -20.37 -9.43 19.89
C PHE A 528 -20.89 -9.97 18.54
N ASN A 529 -20.06 -10.61 17.70
CA ASN A 529 -20.53 -11.34 16.51
C ASN A 529 -21.12 -12.73 16.80
N ALA A 530 -21.29 -13.12 18.07
CA ALA A 530 -21.92 -14.38 18.43
C ALA A 530 -23.47 -14.29 18.30
N GLY A 531 -23.92 -14.04 17.07
CA GLY A 531 -25.31 -13.90 16.66
C GLY A 531 -25.59 -14.58 15.31
N LYS A 532 -24.92 -15.70 15.01
CA LYS A 532 -25.42 -16.69 14.05
C LYS A 532 -25.41 -18.04 14.76
N ARG A 533 -26.53 -18.35 15.42
CA ARG A 533 -26.86 -19.74 15.78
C ARG A 533 -26.92 -20.54 14.48
N LYS A 534 -26.19 -21.66 14.43
CA LYS A 534 -26.63 -22.83 13.65
C LYS A 534 -27.71 -23.54 14.44
#